data_AF-A0A973PKT2-F1
#
_entry.id   AF-A0A973PKT2-F1
#
_cell.length_a   1.000
_cell.length_b   1.000
_cell.length_c   1.000
_cell.angle_alpha   90.00
_cell.angle_beta   90.00
_cell.angle_gamma   90.00
#
_symmetry.space_group_name_H-M   'P 1'
#
loop_
_entity.id
_entity.type
_entity.pdbx_description
1 polymer ?
#
loop_
_entity_poly.entity_id
_entity_poly.type
_entity_poly.pdbx_seq_one_letter_code
_entity_poly.pdbx_strand_id
1 'polypeptide(L)'
;LRRRARRAEPVPVSARPAQRRPRRGVGIAWLAIALVVAATLAFLFVWPASSDNRPAASAERSPAVAPPTPTTGPSPDVAVTPIGCVDVGDPVVIRPIDPRLRAAVLREWRRIERALRSHDPVAYRQLGRPAKARTIAIAESQMGVLMPPDLRASLQRHNGFTIEGRRYPSIREIRDTWRRTCGTDVKDNSLLETLVGWRP
;
A
#
# COMPACT_ATOMS: atom_id res chain seq x y z
N LEU A 1 78.51 -11.74 4.72
CA LEU A 1 78.31 -12.42 6.02
C LEU A 1 77.60 -11.48 7.00
N ARG A 2 76.28 -11.62 7.20
CA ARG A 2 75.53 -11.13 8.38
C ARG A 2 74.11 -11.71 8.30
N ARG A 3 73.94 -12.91 8.86
CA ARG A 3 72.63 -13.57 9.06
C ARG A 3 71.89 -12.82 10.17
N ARG A 4 70.76 -12.16 9.85
CA ARG A 4 69.83 -11.66 10.87
C ARG A 4 68.75 -12.71 11.10
N ALA A 5 68.83 -13.37 12.26
CA ALA A 5 67.82 -14.28 12.76
C ALA A 5 66.52 -13.51 13.04
N ARG A 6 65.42 -13.93 12.41
CA ARG A 6 64.07 -13.47 12.76
C ARG A 6 63.64 -14.24 14.01
N ARG A 7 63.48 -13.53 15.13
CA ARG A 7 62.87 -14.06 16.35
C ARG A 7 61.40 -14.38 16.05
N ALA A 8 60.95 -15.57 16.46
CA ALA A 8 59.54 -15.94 16.43
C ALA A 8 58.77 -15.05 17.43
N GLU A 9 57.68 -14.46 16.95
CA GLU A 9 56.77 -13.65 17.74
C GLU A 9 55.86 -14.57 18.57
N PRO A 10 55.68 -14.32 19.89
CA PRO A 10 54.81 -15.14 20.71
C PRO A 10 53.35 -14.93 20.31
N VAL A 11 52.64 -16.04 20.05
CA VAL A 11 51.21 -16.07 19.76
C VAL A 11 50.42 -15.54 20.97
N PRO A 12 49.49 -14.57 20.79
CA PRO A 12 48.65 -14.11 21.88
C PRO A 12 47.70 -15.23 22.33
N VAL A 13 47.77 -15.58 23.62
CA VAL A 13 46.84 -16.51 24.27
C VAL A 13 45.44 -15.88 24.26
N SER A 14 44.52 -16.52 23.55
CA SER A 14 43.13 -16.10 23.46
C SER A 14 42.46 -16.15 24.83
N ALA A 15 41.98 -15.00 25.32
CA ALA A 15 41.30 -14.89 26.60
C ALA A 15 39.97 -15.67 26.58
N ARG A 16 39.75 -16.51 27.60
CA ARG A 16 38.50 -17.24 27.81
C ARG A 16 37.29 -16.28 27.85
N PRO A 17 36.17 -16.60 27.18
CA PRO A 17 34.96 -15.82 27.31
C PRO A 17 34.43 -15.90 28.74
N ALA A 18 34.20 -14.74 29.36
CA ALA A 18 33.54 -14.62 30.65
C ALA A 18 32.11 -15.17 30.54
N GLN A 19 31.82 -16.23 31.31
CA GLN A 19 30.47 -16.77 31.47
C GLN A 19 29.56 -15.70 32.11
N ARG A 20 28.63 -15.16 31.33
CA ARG A 20 27.57 -14.27 31.84
C ARG A 20 26.56 -15.09 32.64
N ARG A 21 26.39 -14.76 33.92
CA ARG A 21 25.35 -15.31 34.79
C ARG A 21 23.95 -15.02 34.24
N PRO A 22 23.01 -15.99 34.26
CA PRO A 22 21.65 -15.77 33.80
C PRO A 22 20.88 -14.86 34.78
N ARG A 23 20.36 -13.76 34.26
CA ARG A 23 19.44 -12.85 34.98
C ARG A 23 18.07 -13.53 35.15
N ARG A 24 17.83 -14.05 36.35
CA ARG A 24 16.50 -14.42 36.84
C ARG A 24 15.69 -13.12 37.02
N GLY A 25 14.77 -12.83 36.10
CA GLY A 25 13.93 -11.62 36.20
C GLY A 25 12.97 -11.37 35.03
N VAL A 26 12.98 -12.18 33.96
CA VAL A 26 12.15 -11.95 32.77
C VAL A 26 10.74 -12.58 32.89
N GLY A 27 10.51 -13.46 33.86
CA GLY A 27 9.26 -14.24 33.97
C GLY A 27 8.00 -13.46 34.35
N ILE A 28 8.15 -12.32 35.04
CA ILE A 28 6.98 -11.56 35.54
C ILE A 28 6.45 -10.58 34.49
N ALA A 29 7.33 -10.01 33.66
CA ALA A 29 6.93 -9.06 32.61
C ALA A 29 6.09 -9.73 31.51
N TRP A 30 6.36 -10.99 31.17
CA TRP A 30 5.57 -11.73 30.17
C TRP A 30 4.16 -12.07 30.64
N LEU A 31 3.97 -12.32 31.94
CA LEU A 31 2.64 -12.61 32.49
C LEU A 31 1.72 -11.39 32.41
N ALA A 32 2.23 -10.18 32.66
CA ALA A 32 1.45 -8.96 32.53
C ALA A 32 1.00 -8.70 31.08
N ILE A 33 1.88 -8.93 30.10
CA ILE A 33 1.56 -8.75 28.67
C ILE A 33 0.52 -9.79 28.21
N ALA A 34 0.69 -11.06 28.60
CA ALA A 34 -0.26 -12.10 28.26
C ALA A 34 -1.66 -11.83 28.83
N LEU A 35 -1.74 -11.28 30.05
CA LEU A 35 -3.00 -10.96 30.72
C LEU A 35 -3.69 -9.75 30.04
N VAL A 36 -2.93 -8.72 29.66
CA VAL A 36 -3.48 -7.60 28.87
C VAL A 36 -4.00 -8.09 27.53
N VAL A 37 -3.24 -8.91 26.78
CA VAL A 37 -3.69 -9.42 25.47
C VAL A 37 -4.94 -10.31 25.61
N ALA A 38 -5.00 -11.19 26.62
CA ALA A 38 -6.17 -12.01 26.89
C ALA A 38 -7.41 -11.16 27.25
N ALA A 39 -7.23 -10.11 28.06
CA ALA A 39 -8.30 -9.19 28.41
C ALA A 39 -8.80 -8.39 27.20
N THR A 40 -7.90 -7.91 26.33
CA THR A 40 -8.28 -7.17 25.12
C THR A 40 -9.01 -8.06 24.11
N LEU A 41 -8.59 -9.32 23.96
CA LEU A 41 -9.27 -10.29 23.08
C LEU A 41 -10.64 -10.70 23.63
N ALA A 42 -10.79 -10.86 24.95
CA ALA A 42 -12.09 -11.14 25.57
C ALA A 42 -13.06 -9.95 25.41
N PHE A 43 -12.57 -8.71 25.49
CA PHE A 43 -13.39 -7.50 25.32
C PHE A 43 -13.94 -7.35 23.89
N LEU A 44 -13.24 -7.87 22.88
CA LEU A 44 -13.71 -7.84 21.48
C LEU A 44 -14.71 -8.95 21.15
N PHE A 45 -14.81 -10.02 21.94
CA PHE A 45 -15.65 -11.18 21.63
C PHE A 45 -16.97 -11.24 22.43
N VAL A 46 -17.13 -10.45 23.50
CA VAL A 46 -18.29 -10.57 24.42
C VAL A 46 -19.29 -9.40 24.31
N TRP A 47 -19.02 -8.32 23.58
CA TRP A 47 -19.96 -7.21 23.46
C TRP A 47 -20.74 -7.23 22.13
N PRO A 48 -22.01 -7.69 22.11
CA PRO A 48 -22.88 -7.45 20.96
C PRO A 48 -23.17 -5.96 20.90
N ALA A 49 -23.01 -5.38 19.72
CA ALA A 49 -23.32 -4.00 19.42
C ALA A 49 -24.78 -3.67 19.80
N SER A 50 -24.96 -3.06 20.96
CA SER A 50 -26.15 -2.32 21.35
C SER A 50 -25.91 -0.87 20.92
N SER A 51 -26.32 -0.55 19.70
CA SER A 51 -26.40 0.82 19.23
C SER A 51 -27.66 1.45 19.82
N ASP A 52 -27.55 2.04 21.00
CA ASP A 52 -28.38 3.16 21.45
C ASP A 52 -27.83 3.69 22.78
N ASN A 53 -27.15 4.84 22.71
CA ASN A 53 -27.24 5.93 23.69
C ASN A 53 -26.12 6.93 23.44
N ARG A 54 -26.47 8.02 22.73
CA ARG A 54 -25.71 9.26 22.72
C ARG A 54 -26.37 10.23 23.69
N PRO A 55 -25.89 10.40 24.93
CA PRO A 55 -26.20 11.61 25.66
C PRO A 55 -25.31 12.74 25.14
N ALA A 56 -25.97 13.86 24.87
CA ALA A 56 -25.35 15.11 24.50
C ALA A 56 -24.48 15.67 25.63
N ALA A 57 -23.44 16.40 25.21
CA ALA A 57 -22.71 17.43 25.95
C ALA A 57 -21.91 17.03 27.21
N SER A 58 -20.58 17.21 27.15
CA SER A 58 -19.98 18.44 27.68
C SER A 58 -18.50 18.55 27.32
N ALA A 59 -18.11 19.79 27.08
CA ALA A 59 -16.78 20.23 26.70
C ALA A 59 -15.77 20.02 27.84
N GLU A 60 -14.60 19.50 27.50
CA GLU A 60 -13.40 19.77 28.28
C GLU A 60 -12.24 20.08 27.32
N ARG A 61 -11.69 21.29 27.49
CA ARG A 61 -10.60 21.87 26.70
C ARG A 61 -9.34 21.03 26.85
N SER A 62 -8.82 20.53 25.73
CA SER A 62 -7.45 20.01 25.62
C SER A 62 -6.63 21.00 24.78
N PRO A 63 -5.39 21.33 25.17
CA PRO A 63 -4.66 22.45 24.60
C PRO A 63 -4.33 22.23 23.12
N ALA A 64 -4.57 23.28 22.33
CA ALA A 64 -4.38 23.30 20.89
C ALA A 64 -2.91 23.05 20.51
N VAL A 65 -2.60 21.80 20.15
CA VAL A 65 -1.62 21.54 19.11
C VAL A 65 -2.34 21.85 17.80
N ALA A 66 -2.00 22.96 17.17
CA ALA A 66 -2.51 23.29 15.85
C ALA A 66 -2.25 22.08 14.92
N PRO A 67 -3.27 21.53 14.25
CA PRO A 67 -3.01 20.60 13.15
C PRO A 67 -2.12 21.35 12.15
N PRO A 68 -1.09 20.73 11.55
CA PRO A 68 -0.46 21.33 10.39
C PRO A 68 -1.58 21.55 9.37
N THR A 69 -1.86 22.81 9.06
CA THR A 69 -2.76 23.17 7.98
C THR A 69 -2.30 22.37 6.77
N PRO A 70 -3.14 21.53 6.15
CA PRO A 70 -2.82 21.08 4.81
C PRO A 70 -2.75 22.36 3.99
N THR A 71 -1.54 22.77 3.63
CA THR A 71 -1.35 23.76 2.56
C THR A 71 -1.92 23.10 1.32
N THR A 72 -3.20 23.37 1.07
CA THR A 72 -3.85 23.25 -0.22
C THR A 72 -3.18 24.26 -1.13
N GLY A 73 -1.93 23.97 -1.53
CA GLY A 73 -1.43 24.52 -2.76
C GLY A 73 -2.34 24.00 -3.87
N PRO A 74 -2.61 24.79 -4.92
CA PRO A 74 -3.35 24.30 -6.06
C PRO A 74 -2.61 23.07 -6.58
N SER A 75 -3.14 21.88 -6.31
CA SER A 75 -2.85 20.73 -7.13
C SER A 75 -3.24 21.20 -8.54
N PRO A 76 -2.36 21.11 -9.56
CA PRO A 76 -2.82 21.35 -10.91
C PRO A 76 -4.01 20.43 -11.09
N ASP A 77 -5.16 21.02 -11.39
CA ASP A 77 -6.39 20.31 -11.72
C ASP A 77 -6.04 19.42 -12.93
N VAL A 78 -5.58 18.21 -12.65
CA VAL A 78 -5.63 17.14 -13.63
C VAL A 78 -7.11 16.91 -13.76
N ALA A 79 -7.70 17.54 -14.78
CA ALA A 79 -9.09 17.36 -15.14
C ALA A 79 -9.39 15.86 -15.04
N VAL A 80 -10.15 15.48 -14.03
CA VAL A 80 -10.65 14.14 -13.88
C VAL A 80 -11.69 14.04 -14.98
N THR A 81 -11.29 13.54 -16.14
CA THR A 81 -12.23 13.29 -17.23
C THR A 81 -13.36 12.44 -16.65
N PRO A 82 -14.64 12.82 -16.85
CA PRO A 82 -15.76 12.03 -16.36
C PRO A 82 -15.57 10.58 -16.78
N ILE A 83 -15.72 9.66 -15.82
CA ILE A 83 -15.65 8.22 -16.06
C ILE A 83 -16.94 7.82 -16.78
N GLY A 84 -17.06 8.21 -18.05
CA GLY A 84 -18.08 7.72 -18.96
C GLY A 84 -17.51 6.57 -19.79
N CYS A 85 -18.38 5.69 -20.24
CA CYS A 85 -18.04 4.68 -21.23
C CYS A 85 -17.94 5.38 -22.60
N VAL A 86 -16.79 6.01 -22.86
CA VAL A 86 -16.49 6.68 -24.13
C VAL A 86 -15.99 5.65 -25.15
N ASP A 87 -16.29 5.89 -26.42
CA ASP A 87 -15.81 5.05 -27.53
C ASP A 87 -14.29 4.93 -27.54
N VAL A 88 -13.84 3.68 -27.62
CA VAL A 88 -12.43 3.28 -27.51
C VAL A 88 -11.71 3.60 -28.82
N GLY A 89 -10.68 4.46 -28.76
CA GLY A 89 -9.92 4.80 -29.98
C GLY A 89 -8.71 5.71 -29.81
N ASP A 90 -8.42 6.19 -28.60
CA ASP A 90 -7.31 7.12 -28.40
C ASP A 90 -5.97 6.49 -28.78
N PRO A 91 -5.04 7.26 -29.38
CA PRO A 91 -3.72 6.77 -29.70
C PRO A 91 -2.97 6.32 -28.44
N VAL A 92 -2.18 5.26 -28.56
CA VAL A 92 -1.34 4.78 -27.44
C VAL A 92 -0.20 5.77 -27.19
N VAL A 93 -0.35 6.63 -26.20
CA VAL A 93 0.65 7.64 -25.81
C VAL A 93 1.30 7.27 -24.49
N ILE A 94 2.62 7.06 -24.50
CA ILE A 94 3.39 6.87 -23.26
C ILE A 94 3.66 8.24 -22.65
N ARG A 95 2.92 8.57 -21.59
CA ARG A 95 3.14 9.83 -20.85
C ARG A 95 4.29 9.68 -19.84
N PRO A 96 5.25 10.62 -19.76
CA PRO A 96 6.23 10.62 -18.68
C PRO A 96 5.54 10.81 -17.31
N ILE A 97 6.21 10.40 -16.24
CA ILE A 97 5.79 10.67 -14.86
C ILE A 97 6.79 11.68 -14.30
N ASP A 98 6.30 12.72 -13.64
CA ASP A 98 7.16 13.68 -12.95
C ASP A 98 8.16 12.94 -12.01
N PRO A 99 9.47 13.21 -12.11
CA PRO A 99 10.48 12.47 -11.36
C PRO A 99 10.36 12.66 -9.85
N ARG A 100 9.88 13.80 -9.35
CA ARG A 100 9.71 14.06 -7.91
C ARG A 100 8.54 13.25 -7.36
N LEU A 101 7.41 13.23 -8.07
CA LEU A 101 6.25 12.40 -7.75
C LEU A 101 6.62 10.91 -7.75
N ARG A 102 7.30 10.44 -8.80
CA ARG A 102 7.78 9.05 -8.88
C ARG A 102 8.68 8.69 -7.70
N ALA A 103 9.61 9.57 -7.35
CA ALA A 103 10.50 9.35 -6.21
C ALA A 103 9.74 9.28 -4.87
N ALA A 104 8.67 10.07 -4.71
CA ALA A 104 7.80 10.02 -3.53
C ALA A 104 7.08 8.67 -3.41
N VAL A 105 6.39 8.23 -4.46
CA VAL A 105 5.71 6.93 -4.49
C VAL A 105 6.68 5.78 -4.22
N LEU A 106 7.89 5.82 -4.81
CA LEU A 106 8.92 4.80 -4.58
C LEU A 106 9.56 4.86 -3.18
N ARG A 107 9.50 5.99 -2.47
CA ARG A 107 9.91 6.04 -1.06
C ARG A 107 8.90 5.28 -0.19
N GLU A 108 7.62 5.46 -0.43
CA GLU A 108 6.57 4.77 0.31
C GLU A 108 6.59 3.27 0.06
N TRP A 109 6.71 2.85 -1.20
CA TRP A 109 6.87 1.43 -1.53
C TRP A 109 8.08 0.78 -0.82
N ARG A 110 9.22 1.47 -0.74
CA ARG A 110 10.38 0.96 0.01
C ARG A 110 10.14 0.81 1.51
N ARG A 111 9.23 1.58 2.12
CA ARG A 111 8.83 1.38 3.51
C ARG A 111 7.98 0.12 3.64
N ILE A 112 6.96 -0.02 2.78
CA ILE A 112 6.07 -1.19 2.73
C ILE A 112 6.88 -2.46 2.48
N GLU A 113 7.74 -2.48 1.47
CA GLU A 113 8.55 -3.65 1.15
C GLU A 113 9.50 -4.06 2.26
N ARG A 114 10.08 -3.10 3.00
CA ARG A 114 10.94 -3.43 4.15
C ARG A 114 10.10 -4.02 5.28
N ALA A 115 8.94 -3.44 5.57
CA ALA A 115 8.03 -3.97 6.58
C ALA A 115 7.57 -5.39 6.22
N LEU A 116 7.17 -5.63 4.96
CA LEU A 116 6.75 -6.95 4.49
C LEU A 116 7.91 -7.96 4.53
N ARG A 117 9.12 -7.60 4.09
CA ARG A 117 10.26 -8.51 4.19
C ARG A 117 10.54 -8.98 5.62
N SER A 118 10.33 -8.11 6.60
CA SER A 118 10.60 -8.41 8.01
C SER A 118 9.45 -9.15 8.70
N HIS A 119 8.20 -8.78 8.41
CA HIS A 119 7.04 -9.26 9.18
C HIS A 119 6.16 -10.26 8.42
N ASP A 120 6.10 -10.18 7.08
CA ASP A 120 5.32 -11.09 6.26
C ASP A 120 6.03 -11.39 4.92
N PRO A 121 7.04 -12.29 4.95
CA PRO A 121 7.80 -12.64 3.75
C PRO A 121 6.95 -13.42 2.73
N VAL A 122 5.81 -14.01 3.13
CA VAL A 122 4.88 -14.65 2.20
C VAL A 122 4.18 -13.58 1.36
N ALA A 123 3.61 -12.56 1.99
CA ALA A 123 3.02 -11.40 1.32
C ALA A 123 4.04 -10.65 0.45
N TYR A 124 5.28 -10.49 0.93
CA TYR A 124 6.34 -9.86 0.12
C TYR A 124 6.56 -10.58 -1.22
N ARG A 125 6.51 -11.92 -1.24
CA ARG A 125 6.64 -12.73 -2.46
C ARG A 125 5.41 -12.65 -3.38
N GLN A 126 4.26 -12.21 -2.86
CA GLN A 126 3.02 -12.02 -3.62
C GLN A 126 2.94 -10.65 -4.29
N LEU A 127 3.90 -9.75 -4.07
CA LEU A 127 3.97 -8.48 -4.78
C LEU A 127 4.20 -8.72 -6.27
N GLY A 128 3.33 -8.17 -7.11
CA GLY A 128 3.43 -8.31 -8.56
C GLY A 128 4.68 -7.65 -9.13
N ARG A 129 5.12 -8.15 -10.28
CA ARG A 129 6.22 -7.56 -11.03
C ARG A 129 5.84 -6.16 -11.52
N PRO A 130 6.81 -5.25 -11.74
CA PRO A 130 6.57 -3.95 -12.37
C PRO A 130 5.77 -4.03 -13.68
N ALA A 131 4.78 -3.15 -13.85
CA ALA A 131 4.13 -2.93 -15.14
C ALA A 131 5.07 -2.16 -16.08
N LYS A 132 5.02 -2.48 -17.38
CA LYS A 132 5.70 -1.67 -18.41
C LYS A 132 4.89 -0.41 -18.68
N ALA A 133 5.56 0.73 -18.87
CA ALA A 133 4.90 1.99 -19.23
C ALA A 133 4.00 1.87 -20.48
N ARG A 134 4.44 1.08 -21.48
CA ARG A 134 3.65 0.78 -22.68
C ARG A 134 2.37 0.01 -22.38
N THR A 135 2.40 -0.94 -21.44
CA THR A 135 1.19 -1.71 -21.06
C THR A 135 0.15 -0.82 -20.39
N ILE A 136 0.61 0.14 -19.57
CA ILE A 136 -0.27 1.15 -18.97
C ILE A 136 -0.88 2.04 -20.06
N ALA A 137 -0.07 2.56 -20.99
CA ALA A 137 -0.57 3.40 -22.09
C ALA A 137 -1.59 2.68 -22.98
N ILE A 138 -1.41 1.37 -23.24
CA ILE A 138 -2.38 0.57 -23.98
C ILE A 138 -3.69 0.46 -23.19
N ALA A 139 -3.64 0.25 -21.88
CA ALA A 139 -4.84 0.18 -21.05
C ALA A 139 -5.56 1.53 -20.97
N GLU A 140 -4.82 2.64 -20.82
CA GLU A 140 -5.37 4.00 -20.87
C GLU A 140 -6.11 4.26 -22.19
N SER A 141 -5.47 3.98 -23.33
CA SER A 141 -6.07 4.07 -24.67
C SER A 141 -7.30 3.16 -24.83
N GLN A 142 -7.25 1.93 -24.33
CA GLN A 142 -8.36 0.98 -24.41
C GLN A 142 -9.57 1.32 -23.54
N MET A 143 -9.39 2.19 -22.56
CA MET A 143 -10.46 2.64 -21.68
C MET A 143 -10.90 4.08 -21.98
N GLY A 144 -10.17 4.81 -22.84
CA GLY A 144 -10.40 6.25 -23.04
C GLY A 144 -10.19 7.09 -21.77
N VAL A 145 -9.44 6.59 -20.78
CA VAL A 145 -9.18 7.29 -19.52
C VAL A 145 -7.70 7.44 -19.24
N LEU A 146 -7.32 8.61 -18.75
CA LEU A 146 -5.97 8.87 -18.27
C LEU A 146 -5.87 8.43 -16.81
N MET A 147 -4.93 7.52 -16.52
CA MET A 147 -4.66 7.16 -15.13
C MET A 147 -3.93 8.29 -14.41
N PRO A 148 -4.25 8.51 -13.12
CA PRO A 148 -3.46 9.39 -12.26
C PRO A 148 -1.97 9.00 -12.27
N PRO A 149 -1.03 9.98 -12.30
CA PRO A 149 0.39 9.72 -12.46
C PRO A 149 1.02 8.94 -11.29
N ASP A 150 0.47 9.08 -10.09
CA ASP A 150 0.82 8.31 -8.89
C ASP A 150 0.41 6.84 -9.00
N LEU A 151 -0.79 6.54 -9.51
CA LEU A 151 -1.23 5.18 -9.82
C LEU A 151 -0.31 4.54 -10.87
N ARG A 152 0.03 5.27 -11.94
CA ARG A 152 0.98 4.81 -12.96
C ARG A 152 2.35 4.50 -12.35
N ALA A 153 2.83 5.35 -11.43
CA ALA A 153 4.09 5.12 -10.72
C ALA A 153 4.01 3.88 -9.81
N SER A 154 2.89 3.69 -9.11
CA SER A 154 2.63 2.54 -8.24
C SER A 154 2.60 1.24 -9.05
N LEU A 155 1.89 1.20 -10.17
CA LEU A 155 1.85 0.06 -11.10
C LEU A 155 3.22 -0.25 -11.72
N GLN A 156 4.01 0.78 -12.03
CA GLN A 156 5.41 0.61 -12.46
C GLN A 156 6.33 0.07 -11.36
N ARG A 157 5.89 0.03 -10.09
CA ARG A 157 6.61 -0.63 -9.01
C ARG A 157 6.07 -2.04 -8.76
N HIS A 158 4.75 -2.18 -8.59
CA HIS A 158 4.06 -3.45 -8.41
C HIS A 158 2.75 -3.48 -9.20
N ASN A 159 2.66 -4.38 -10.19
CA ASN A 159 1.49 -4.53 -11.04
C ASN A 159 0.47 -5.50 -10.43
N GLY A 160 -0.28 -5.03 -9.44
CA GLY A 160 -1.18 -5.85 -8.66
C GLY A 160 -0.42 -6.73 -7.66
N PHE A 161 -1.15 -7.26 -6.68
CA PHE A 161 -0.60 -8.12 -5.63
C PHE A 161 -1.74 -8.74 -4.82
N THR A 162 -1.45 -9.77 -4.05
CA THR A 162 -2.37 -10.35 -3.07
C THR A 162 -1.74 -10.22 -1.69
N ILE A 163 -2.52 -9.77 -0.70
CA ILE A 163 -2.11 -9.71 0.71
C ILE A 163 -3.32 -10.13 1.54
N GLU A 164 -3.15 -11.10 2.44
CA GLU A 164 -4.23 -11.59 3.33
C GLU A 164 -5.51 -11.99 2.58
N GLY A 165 -5.36 -12.61 1.40
CA GLY A 165 -6.49 -13.00 0.55
C GLY A 165 -7.17 -11.84 -0.20
N ARG A 166 -6.81 -10.58 0.09
CA ARG A 166 -7.27 -9.42 -0.66
C ARG A 166 -6.41 -9.22 -1.90
N ARG A 167 -7.08 -9.14 -3.06
CA ARG A 167 -6.46 -8.93 -4.36
C ARG A 167 -6.48 -7.46 -4.74
N TYR A 168 -5.32 -6.90 -5.00
CA TYR A 168 -5.14 -5.56 -5.53
C TYR A 168 -4.92 -5.67 -7.04
N PRO A 169 -5.69 -4.94 -7.85
CA PRO A 169 -5.74 -5.18 -9.29
C PRO A 169 -4.48 -4.71 -9.99
N SER A 170 -3.99 -5.54 -10.90
CA SER A 170 -3.05 -5.21 -11.95
C SER A 170 -3.69 -4.32 -13.01
N ILE A 171 -2.87 -3.68 -13.84
CA ILE A 171 -3.31 -2.86 -14.98
C ILE A 171 -4.30 -3.59 -15.91
N ARG A 172 -4.10 -4.90 -16.10
CA ARG A 172 -4.99 -5.72 -16.92
C ARG A 172 -6.36 -5.87 -16.26
N GLU A 173 -6.39 -6.12 -14.96
CA GLU A 173 -7.62 -6.30 -14.20
C GLU A 173 -8.39 -5.00 -14.02
N ILE A 174 -7.68 -3.85 -13.89
CA ILE A 174 -8.30 -2.53 -13.91
C ILE A 174 -9.06 -2.35 -15.23
N ARG A 175 -8.40 -2.57 -16.36
CA ARG A 175 -9.01 -2.48 -17.69
C ARG A 175 -10.16 -3.48 -17.88
N ASP A 176 -9.96 -4.74 -17.49
CA ASP A 176 -10.96 -5.77 -17.69
C ASP A 176 -12.18 -5.57 -16.77
N THR A 177 -11.99 -4.94 -15.60
CA THR A 177 -13.09 -4.48 -14.74
C THR A 177 -13.83 -3.32 -15.38
N TRP A 178 -13.13 -2.30 -15.87
CA TRP A 178 -13.74 -1.19 -16.60
C TRP A 178 -14.61 -1.67 -17.78
N ARG A 179 -14.09 -2.61 -18.59
CA ARG A 179 -14.85 -3.20 -19.72
C ARG A 179 -16.11 -3.92 -19.28
N ARG A 180 -16.08 -4.60 -18.13
CA ARG A 180 -17.26 -5.29 -17.60
C ARG A 180 -18.31 -4.28 -17.14
N THR A 181 -17.90 -3.25 -16.42
CA THR A 181 -18.80 -2.17 -15.99
C THR A 181 -19.42 -1.43 -17.18
N CYS A 182 -18.61 -1.09 -18.20
CA CYS A 182 -19.13 -0.43 -19.39
C CYS A 182 -19.95 -1.35 -20.30
N GLY A 183 -19.66 -2.66 -20.32
CA GLY A 183 -20.44 -3.64 -21.08
C GLY A 183 -21.82 -3.94 -20.47
N THR A 184 -22.02 -3.68 -19.18
CA THR A 184 -23.35 -3.77 -18.52
C THR A 184 -24.19 -2.54 -18.79
N ASP A 185 -23.60 -1.33 -18.78
CA ASP A 185 -24.32 -0.07 -18.99
C ASP A 185 -24.96 -0.01 -20.39
N VAL A 186 -24.32 -0.55 -21.43
CA VAL A 186 -24.89 -0.62 -22.80
C VAL A 186 -26.14 -1.51 -22.85
N LYS A 187 -26.19 -2.59 -22.07
CA LYS A 187 -27.33 -3.51 -22.06
C LYS A 187 -28.51 -2.95 -21.26
N ASP A 188 -28.23 -2.25 -20.17
CA ASP A 188 -29.26 -1.68 -19.32
C ASP A 188 -29.87 -0.40 -19.95
N ASN A 189 -29.05 0.43 -20.62
CA ASN A 189 -29.59 1.54 -21.43
C ASN A 189 -30.43 1.06 -22.62
N SER A 190 -30.06 -0.06 -23.26
CA SER A 190 -30.88 -0.65 -24.32
C SER A 190 -32.26 -1.10 -23.83
N LEU A 191 -32.36 -1.63 -22.61
CA LEU A 191 -33.66 -1.99 -22.00
C LEU A 191 -34.49 -0.75 -21.66
N LEU A 192 -33.86 0.33 -21.18
CA LEU A 192 -34.55 1.60 -20.91
C LEU A 192 -34.98 2.31 -22.20
N GLU A 193 -34.17 2.30 -23.27
CA GLU A 193 -34.57 2.82 -24.59
C GLU A 193 -35.74 2.03 -25.19
N THR A 194 -35.78 0.71 -24.98
CA THR A 194 -36.89 -0.14 -25.42
C THR A 194 -38.16 0.11 -24.59
N LEU A 195 -38.04 0.45 -23.31
CA LEU A 195 -39.17 0.70 -22.41
C LEU A 195 -39.73 2.14 -22.48
N VAL A 196 -38.90 3.13 -22.83
CA VAL A 196 -39.30 4.56 -22.82
C VAL A 196 -39.65 5.08 -24.21
N GLY A 197 -39.43 4.31 -25.28
CA GLY A 197 -39.98 4.62 -26.60
C GLY A 197 -39.55 5.97 -27.18
N TRP A 198 -38.40 6.49 -26.76
CA TRP A 198 -37.87 7.75 -27.25
C TRP A 198 -36.98 7.49 -28.47
N ARG A 199 -37.42 7.95 -29.64
CA ARG A 199 -36.56 8.11 -30.83
C ARG A 199 -36.43 9.61 -31.11
N PRO A 200 -35.23 10.13 -31.41
CA PRO A 200 -35.08 11.48 -31.94
C PRO A 200 -35.74 11.63 -33.32
#